data_AF-A0A946G163-F1
#
_entry.id   AF-A0A946G163-F1
#
_cell.length_a   1.000
_cell.length_b   1.000
_cell.length_c   1.000
_cell.angle_alpha   90.00
_cell.angle_beta   90.00
_cell.angle_gamma   90.00
#
_symmetry.space_group_name_H-M   'P 1'
#
loop_
_entity.id
_entity.type
_entity.pdbx_description
1 polymer ?
#
loop_
_entity_poly.entity_id
_entity_poly.type
_entity_poly.pdbx_seq_one_letter_code
_entity_poly.pdbx_strand_id
1 'polypeptide(L)'
;MEKQAHDNGGFLRIDWLNAINALFFALAVLSHPTLRQFLNITTSAVKGVVGIMIQFPLYAGTAGVFAASGLSAIISNWIVNLPGAENLLPVYSFFAAGFINFFVPSGGGQFIIQSPILFEAQQIINSGAANYNPGTWLLALSYGDQWTNMLQPFWAIPLLAITGVKAREMMGYTTLVMLYVLPLYLLPLYFFG
;
A
#
# COMPACT_ATOMS: atom_id res chain seq x y z
N MET A 1 8.37 3.52 -13.84
CA MET A 1 8.53 2.87 -12.51
C MET A 1 9.52 1.71 -12.51
N GLU A 2 10.21 1.40 -13.62
CA GLU A 2 11.29 0.38 -13.67
C GLU A 2 12.70 1.02 -13.86
N LYS A 3 12.79 2.35 -13.94
CA LYS A 3 13.99 3.04 -14.45
C LYS A 3 14.79 3.83 -13.41
N GLN A 4 14.82 3.37 -12.15
CA GLN A 4 15.74 3.87 -11.12
C GLN A 4 16.30 2.77 -10.21
N ALA A 5 16.45 1.54 -10.74
CA ALA A 5 17.46 0.63 -10.22
C ALA A 5 18.66 0.74 -11.15
N HIS A 6 19.57 1.67 -10.85
CA HIS A 6 20.82 1.79 -11.60
C HIS A 6 21.58 0.46 -11.55
N ASP A 7 21.77 -0.05 -12.76
CA ASP A 7 22.81 -0.93 -13.27
C ASP A 7 24.06 -1.03 -12.38
N ASN A 8 24.36 -2.26 -11.95
CA ASN A 8 25.69 -2.89 -12.02
C ASN A 8 25.65 -4.32 -11.41
N GLY A 9 25.69 -5.36 -12.24
CA GLY A 9 26.26 -6.68 -11.88
C GLY A 9 25.36 -7.94 -11.93
N GLY A 10 25.68 -8.87 -12.86
CA GLY A 10 25.64 -10.33 -12.66
C GLY A 10 24.40 -11.14 -13.07
N PHE A 11 24.62 -12.22 -13.85
CA PHE A 11 23.64 -13.24 -14.30
C PHE A 11 22.86 -13.98 -13.18
N LEU A 12 23.24 -13.79 -11.91
CA LEU A 12 22.67 -14.48 -10.75
C LEU A 12 21.84 -13.58 -9.82
N ARG A 13 21.56 -12.33 -10.20
CA ARG A 13 20.77 -11.44 -9.34
C ARG A 13 19.28 -11.74 -9.52
N ILE A 14 18.77 -12.57 -8.63
CA ILE A 14 17.35 -12.89 -8.51
C ILE A 14 16.61 -11.61 -8.07
N ASP A 15 15.72 -11.11 -8.91
CA ASP A 15 14.73 -10.13 -8.48
C ASP A 15 13.77 -10.83 -7.51
N TRP A 16 13.85 -10.48 -6.23
CA TRP A 16 13.08 -11.09 -5.15
C TRP A 16 11.58 -11.03 -5.39
N LEU A 17 11.06 -9.96 -6.02
CA LEU A 17 9.64 -9.86 -6.33
C LEU A 17 9.26 -10.89 -7.39
N ASN A 18 10.05 -10.98 -8.46
CA ASN A 18 9.85 -11.97 -9.52
C ASN A 18 10.01 -13.40 -9.01
N ALA A 19 10.94 -13.63 -8.07
CA ALA A 19 11.13 -14.94 -7.45
C ALA A 19 9.94 -15.36 -6.58
N ILE A 20 9.41 -14.44 -5.77
CA ILE A 20 8.21 -14.69 -4.96
C ILE A 20 6.99 -14.94 -5.86
N ASN A 21 6.83 -14.15 -6.93
CA ASN A 21 5.76 -14.35 -7.90
C ASN A 21 5.88 -15.71 -8.62
N ALA A 22 7.09 -16.07 -9.05
CA ALA A 22 7.36 -17.36 -9.68
C ALA A 22 7.12 -18.53 -8.72
N LEU A 23 7.50 -18.38 -7.44
CA LEU A 23 7.24 -19.37 -6.40
C LEU A 23 5.74 -19.57 -6.20
N PHE A 24 4.95 -18.50 -6.01
CA PHE A 24 3.51 -18.63 -5.84
C PHE A 24 2.82 -19.18 -7.09
N PHE A 25 3.27 -18.78 -8.28
CA PHE A 25 2.78 -19.35 -9.53
C PHE A 25 3.09 -20.85 -9.63
N ALA A 26 4.32 -21.26 -9.32
CA ALA A 26 4.71 -22.66 -9.32
C ALA A 26 3.91 -23.47 -8.30
N LEU A 27 3.76 -22.97 -7.07
CA LEU A 27 2.94 -23.59 -6.04
C LEU A 27 1.47 -23.72 -6.49
N ALA A 28 0.92 -22.68 -7.12
CA ALA A 28 -0.44 -22.73 -7.65
C ALA A 28 -0.59 -23.80 -8.75
N VAL A 29 0.34 -23.90 -9.69
CA VAL A 29 0.32 -24.92 -10.74
C VAL A 29 0.50 -26.32 -10.15
N LEU A 30 1.44 -26.51 -9.23
CA LEU A 30 1.72 -27.80 -8.58
C LEU A 30 0.58 -28.28 -7.66
N SER A 31 -0.21 -27.34 -7.12
CA SER A 31 -1.39 -27.66 -6.32
C SER A 31 -2.56 -28.21 -7.15
N HIS A 32 -2.44 -28.24 -8.48
CA HIS A 32 -3.45 -28.76 -9.38
C HIS A 32 -2.98 -30.03 -10.11
N PRO A 33 -3.81 -31.09 -10.17
CA PRO A 33 -3.48 -32.35 -10.85
C PRO A 33 -3.08 -32.21 -12.33
N THR A 34 -3.66 -31.23 -13.04
CA THR A 34 -3.36 -30.98 -14.45
C THR A 34 -3.39 -29.49 -14.76
N LEU A 35 -2.60 -29.07 -15.77
CA LEU A 35 -2.61 -27.69 -16.25
C LEU A 35 -4.00 -27.27 -16.75
N ARG A 36 -4.77 -28.19 -17.33
CA ARG A 36 -6.15 -27.95 -17.77
C ARG A 36 -7.06 -27.59 -16.59
N GLN A 37 -6.94 -28.32 -15.48
CA GLN A 37 -7.73 -28.02 -14.27
C GLN A 37 -7.35 -26.67 -13.66
N PHE A 38 -6.05 -26.36 -13.60
CA PHE A 38 -5.56 -25.04 -13.19
C PHE A 38 -6.17 -23.91 -14.04
N LEU A 39 -6.14 -24.03 -15.37
CA LEU A 39 -6.71 -23.03 -16.27
C LEU A 39 -8.22 -22.87 -16.09
N ASN A 40 -8.96 -23.98 -15.93
CA ASN A 40 -10.41 -23.94 -15.74
C ASN A 40 -10.80 -23.24 -14.43
N ILE A 41 -10.13 -23.58 -13.32
CA ILE A 41 -10.39 -22.98 -12.00
C ILE A 41 -9.99 -21.51 -12.01
N THR A 42 -8.82 -21.17 -12.55
CA THR A 42 -8.35 -19.79 -12.66
C THR A 42 -9.32 -18.95 -13.49
N THR A 43 -9.78 -19.45 -14.65
CA THR A 43 -10.76 -18.76 -15.50
C THR A 43 -12.07 -18.49 -14.75
N SER A 44 -12.52 -19.43 -13.92
CA SER A 44 -13.70 -19.23 -13.06
C SER A 44 -13.45 -18.17 -11.98
N ALA A 45 -12.31 -18.24 -11.29
CA ALA A 45 -11.93 -17.30 -10.23
C ALA A 45 -11.75 -15.86 -10.74
N VAL A 46 -11.20 -15.69 -11.95
CA VAL A 46 -11.00 -14.38 -12.59
C VAL A 46 -12.31 -13.60 -12.72
N LYS A 47 -13.45 -14.28 -12.92
CA LYS A 47 -14.77 -13.64 -12.97
C LYS A 47 -15.10 -12.87 -11.68
N GLY A 48 -14.63 -13.36 -10.53
CA GLY A 48 -14.82 -12.73 -9.22
C GLY A 48 -13.99 -11.46 -9.00
N VAL A 49 -12.96 -11.22 -9.82
CA VAL A 49 -12.04 -10.07 -9.67
C VAL A 49 -12.05 -9.12 -10.87
N VAL A 50 -13.00 -9.27 -11.81
CA VAL A 50 -13.10 -8.41 -13.02
C VAL A 50 -13.16 -6.92 -12.67
N GLY A 51 -13.95 -6.56 -11.66
CA GLY A 51 -14.04 -5.17 -11.20
C GLY A 51 -12.68 -4.63 -10.75
N ILE A 52 -11.87 -5.44 -10.06
CA ILE A 52 -10.54 -5.05 -9.60
C ILE A 52 -9.58 -4.91 -10.78
N MET A 53 -9.62 -5.84 -11.75
CA MET A 53 -8.79 -5.79 -12.96
C MET A 53 -9.03 -4.52 -13.79
N ILE A 54 -10.26 -4.00 -13.82
CA ILE A 54 -10.59 -2.74 -14.52
C ILE A 54 -10.15 -1.52 -13.70
N GLN A 55 -10.24 -1.57 -12.38
CA GLN A 55 -9.86 -0.45 -11.49
C GLN A 55 -8.37 -0.13 -11.54
N PHE A 56 -7.48 -1.14 -11.53
CA PHE A 56 -6.04 -0.91 -11.45
C PHE A 56 -5.47 -0.06 -12.61
N PRO A 57 -5.80 -0.34 -13.89
CA PRO A 57 -5.39 0.51 -15.02
C PRO A 57 -5.92 1.95 -14.92
N LEU A 58 -7.16 2.13 -14.43
CA LEU A 58 -7.75 3.46 -14.26
C LEU A 58 -7.04 4.26 -13.17
N TYR A 59 -6.74 3.62 -12.02
CA TYR A 59 -5.94 4.24 -10.97
C TYR A 59 -4.54 4.60 -11.48
N ALA A 60 -3.88 3.71 -12.21
CA ALA A 60 -2.58 4.01 -12.80
C ALA A 60 -2.67 5.22 -13.77
N GLY A 61 -3.75 5.31 -14.54
CA GLY A 61 -4.04 6.46 -15.40
C GLY A 61 -4.18 7.77 -14.62
N THR A 62 -4.96 7.80 -13.54
CA THR A 62 -5.14 9.01 -12.73
C THR A 62 -3.86 9.42 -12.03
N ALA A 63 -3.07 8.48 -11.50
CA ALA A 63 -1.75 8.77 -10.95
C ALA A 63 -0.78 9.31 -12.01
N GLY A 64 -0.83 8.78 -13.24
CA GLY A 64 -0.07 9.31 -14.37
C GLY A 64 -0.40 10.78 -14.66
N VAL A 65 -1.69 11.13 -14.67
CA VAL A 65 -2.14 12.54 -14.82
C VAL A 65 -1.70 13.39 -13.62
N PHE A 66 -1.81 12.86 -12.40
CA PHE A 66 -1.41 13.55 -11.17
C PHE A 66 0.10 13.86 -11.11
N ALA A 67 0.92 12.93 -11.62
CA ALA A 67 2.35 13.13 -11.79
C ALA A 67 2.67 14.12 -12.93
N ALA A 68 2.08 13.92 -14.12
CA ALA A 68 2.39 14.73 -15.30
C ALA A 68 1.89 16.19 -15.20
N SER A 69 0.83 16.45 -14.42
CA SER A 69 0.30 17.80 -14.20
C SER A 69 1.15 18.68 -13.27
N GLY A 70 2.14 18.12 -12.58
CA GLY A 70 2.93 18.82 -11.56
C GLY A 70 2.18 19.04 -10.24
N LEU A 71 0.97 18.50 -10.09
CA LEU A 71 0.19 18.63 -8.86
C LEU A 71 0.83 17.89 -7.68
N SER A 72 1.43 16.72 -7.94
CA SER A 72 2.28 16.00 -6.99
C SER A 72 3.38 16.89 -6.42
N ALA A 73 4.07 17.67 -7.25
CA ALA A 73 5.13 18.59 -6.83
C ALA A 73 4.63 19.68 -5.89
N ILE A 74 3.49 20.27 -6.20
CA ILE A 74 2.89 21.34 -5.39
C ILE A 74 2.54 20.81 -3.99
N ILE A 75 1.89 19.65 -3.92
CA ILE A 75 1.50 19.03 -2.65
C ILE A 75 2.74 18.58 -1.87
N SER A 76 3.73 18.01 -2.55
CA SER A 76 4.99 17.60 -1.93
C SER A 76 5.72 18.78 -1.32
N ASN A 77 5.81 19.90 -2.04
CA ASN A 77 6.38 21.15 -1.53
C ASN A 77 5.62 21.66 -0.29
N TRP A 78 4.31 21.52 -0.25
CA TRP A 78 3.55 21.86 0.95
C TRP A 78 3.91 20.96 2.14
N ILE A 79 4.04 19.64 1.92
CA ILE A 79 4.40 18.67 2.98
C ILE A 79 5.79 18.93 3.55
N VAL A 80 6.80 19.15 2.70
CA VAL A 80 8.19 19.37 3.17
C VAL A 80 8.37 20.67 3.93
N ASN A 81 7.46 21.64 3.75
CA ASN A 81 7.45 22.90 4.50
C ASN A 81 6.66 22.80 5.83
N LEU A 82 6.08 21.63 6.15
CA LEU A 82 5.46 21.44 7.46
C LEU A 82 6.53 21.46 8.57
N PRO A 83 6.19 21.95 9.77
CA PRO A 83 7.13 22.03 10.88
C PRO A 83 7.74 20.67 11.23
N GLY A 84 9.06 20.51 11.08
CA GLY A 84 9.73 19.25 11.41
C GLY A 84 9.52 18.11 10.40
N ALA A 85 9.04 18.41 9.19
CA ALA A 85 8.87 17.42 8.12
C ALA A 85 10.14 16.59 7.85
N GLU A 86 11.32 17.21 8.00
CA GLU A 86 12.61 16.53 7.89
C GLU A 86 12.79 15.34 8.83
N ASN A 87 12.08 15.28 9.96
CA ASN A 87 12.17 14.16 10.92
C ASN A 87 10.84 13.40 11.06
N LEU A 88 9.74 13.96 10.57
CA LEU A 88 8.38 13.46 10.82
C LEU A 88 7.64 13.05 9.55
N LEU A 89 8.29 13.04 8.38
CA LEU A 89 7.68 12.63 7.13
C LEU A 89 6.99 11.25 7.22
N PRO A 90 7.58 10.19 7.83
CA PRO A 90 6.90 8.92 8.00
C PRO A 90 5.65 9.04 8.89
N VAL A 91 5.70 9.83 9.95
CA VAL A 91 4.56 10.06 10.85
C VAL A 91 3.43 10.79 10.11
N TYR A 92 3.75 11.82 9.32
CA TYR A 92 2.76 12.50 8.48
C TYR A 92 2.17 11.57 7.42
N SER A 93 3.01 10.73 6.81
CA SER A 93 2.57 9.73 5.83
C SER A 93 1.61 8.72 6.46
N PHE A 94 1.87 8.27 7.69
CA PHE A 94 1.00 7.37 8.44
C PHE A 94 -0.39 7.98 8.68
N PHE A 95 -0.45 9.21 9.20
CA PHE A 95 -1.73 9.86 9.46
C PHE A 95 -2.48 10.23 8.18
N ALA A 96 -1.77 10.70 7.16
CA ALA A 96 -2.36 10.98 5.85
C ALA A 96 -2.95 9.70 5.24
N ALA A 97 -2.24 8.58 5.33
CA ALA A 97 -2.73 7.30 4.85
C ALA A 97 -3.95 6.83 5.64
N GLY A 98 -3.93 6.91 6.97
CA GLY A 98 -5.09 6.58 7.78
C GLY A 98 -6.33 7.42 7.43
N PHE A 99 -6.15 8.72 7.23
CA PHE A 99 -7.22 9.63 6.84
C PHE A 99 -7.77 9.34 5.44
N ILE A 100 -6.88 9.17 4.44
CA ILE A 100 -7.28 8.88 3.05
C ILE A 100 -8.00 7.54 2.94
N ASN A 101 -7.62 6.55 3.75
CA ASN A 101 -8.23 5.22 3.73
C ASN A 101 -9.74 5.26 4.06
N PHE A 102 -10.24 6.26 4.80
CA PHE A 102 -11.69 6.45 4.99
C PHE A 102 -12.46 6.70 3.68
N PHE A 103 -11.79 7.31 2.69
CA PHE A 103 -12.37 7.66 1.39
C PHE A 103 -12.00 6.66 0.30
N VAL A 104 -10.82 6.05 0.41
CA VAL A 104 -10.28 5.08 -0.55
C VAL A 104 -9.87 3.81 0.21
N PRO A 105 -10.82 2.94 0.60
CA PRO A 105 -10.56 1.73 1.39
C PRO A 105 -9.98 0.61 0.51
N SER A 106 -8.82 0.90 -0.10
CA SER A 106 -8.14 0.03 -1.06
C SER A 106 -6.65 0.35 -1.04
N GLY A 107 -5.84 -0.52 -0.43
CA GLY A 107 -4.39 -0.30 -0.33
C GLY A 107 -3.71 -0.09 -1.69
N GLY A 108 -4.15 -0.79 -2.73
CA GLY A 108 -3.63 -0.61 -4.10
C GLY A 108 -4.00 0.74 -4.71
N GLY A 109 -5.28 1.15 -4.62
CA GLY A 109 -5.72 2.44 -5.14
C GLY A 109 -5.12 3.61 -4.35
N GLN A 110 -5.05 3.47 -3.04
CA GLN A 110 -4.45 4.45 -2.14
C GLN A 110 -2.94 4.63 -2.40
N PHE A 111 -2.20 3.54 -2.59
CA PHE A 111 -0.79 3.59 -2.95
C PHE A 111 -0.58 4.36 -4.26
N ILE A 112 -1.41 4.10 -5.27
CA ILE A 112 -1.28 4.73 -6.58
C ILE A 112 -1.47 6.26 -6.48
N ILE A 113 -2.36 6.74 -5.63
CA ILE A 113 -2.62 8.18 -5.46
C ILE A 113 -1.54 8.86 -4.60
N GLN A 114 -1.13 8.24 -3.49
CA GLN A 114 -0.22 8.89 -2.53
C GLN A 114 1.27 8.72 -2.88
N SER A 115 1.65 7.64 -3.57
CA SER A 115 3.05 7.35 -3.83
C SER A 115 3.80 8.45 -4.58
N PRO A 116 3.25 9.10 -5.64
CA PRO A 116 4.01 10.14 -6.34
C PRO A 116 4.35 11.32 -5.43
N ILE A 117 3.42 11.69 -4.55
CA ILE A 117 3.58 12.80 -3.60
C ILE A 117 4.68 12.47 -2.57
N LEU A 118 4.64 11.27 -2.00
CA LEU A 118 5.60 10.90 -0.95
C LEU A 118 7.00 10.65 -1.50
N PHE A 119 7.12 10.08 -2.69
CA PHE A 119 8.42 9.95 -3.38
C PHE A 119 9.04 11.32 -3.67
N GLU A 120 8.23 12.27 -4.13
CA GLU A 120 8.73 13.60 -4.46
C GLU A 120 9.09 14.42 -3.21
N ALA A 121 8.26 14.36 -2.16
CA ALA A 121 8.58 14.96 -0.86
C ALA A 121 9.89 14.39 -0.28
N GLN A 122 10.07 13.07 -0.36
CA GLN A 122 11.30 12.41 0.06
C GLN A 122 12.51 12.87 -0.78
N GLN A 123 12.38 12.97 -2.10
CA GLN A 123 13.46 13.44 -2.97
C GLN A 123 13.89 14.86 -2.62
N ILE A 124 12.93 15.75 -2.35
CA ILE A 124 13.21 17.12 -1.92
C ILE A 124 13.98 17.13 -0.59
N ILE A 125 13.52 16.37 0.42
CA ILE A 125 14.20 16.28 1.73
C ILE A 125 15.61 15.67 1.59
N ASN A 126 15.76 14.61 0.79
CA ASN A 126 17.06 13.96 0.58
C ASN A 126 18.05 14.84 -0.19
N SER A 127 17.57 15.76 -1.03
CA SER A 127 18.44 16.73 -1.71
C SER A 127 19.15 17.70 -0.74
N GLY A 128 18.62 17.86 0.48
CA GLY A 128 19.14 18.72 1.54
C GLY A 128 20.16 18.07 2.48
N ALA A 129 20.62 16.83 2.21
CA ALA A 129 21.54 15.99 3.01
C ALA A 129 20.90 14.94 3.94
N ALA A 130 19.58 14.73 3.88
CA ALA A 130 18.95 13.59 4.53
C ALA A 130 19.11 12.30 3.68
N ASN A 131 19.19 11.13 4.34
CA ASN A 131 19.27 9.82 3.69
C ASN A 131 18.05 8.96 4.04
N TYR A 132 16.86 9.47 3.76
CA TYR A 132 15.63 8.72 3.99
C TYR A 132 15.59 7.48 3.10
N ASN A 133 15.26 6.34 3.69
CA ASN A 133 14.99 5.11 2.97
C ASN A 133 13.56 5.17 2.38
N PRO A 134 13.38 4.95 1.06
CA PRO A 134 12.05 4.90 0.46
C PRO A 134 11.11 3.86 1.09
N GLY A 135 11.68 2.79 1.65
CA GLY A 135 10.93 1.77 2.37
C GLY A 135 10.25 2.30 3.63
N THR A 136 10.80 3.31 4.31
CA THR A 136 10.25 3.75 5.61
C THR A 136 8.91 4.45 5.47
N TRP A 137 8.77 5.39 4.52
CA TRP A 137 7.47 6.03 4.29
C TRP A 137 6.48 5.07 3.60
N LEU A 138 6.95 4.10 2.80
CA LEU A 138 6.09 3.07 2.21
C LEU A 138 5.48 2.18 3.30
N LEU A 139 6.28 1.82 4.30
CA LEU A 139 5.81 1.13 5.50
C LEU A 139 4.85 2.02 6.29
N ALA A 140 5.16 3.31 6.45
CA ALA A 140 4.26 4.25 7.12
C ALA A 140 2.89 4.36 6.44
N LEU A 141 2.86 4.44 5.10
CA LEU A 141 1.64 4.42 4.32
C LEU A 141 0.85 3.12 4.55
N SER A 142 1.55 1.98 4.50
CA SER A 142 0.94 0.66 4.72
C SER A 142 0.37 0.51 6.12
N TYR A 143 1.09 1.00 7.14
CA TYR A 143 0.64 0.98 8.53
C TYR A 143 -0.53 1.93 8.78
N GLY A 144 -0.55 3.10 8.15
CA GLY A 144 -1.65 4.04 8.24
C GLY A 144 -2.95 3.47 7.67
N ASP A 145 -2.88 2.85 6.49
CA ASP A 145 -3.99 2.09 5.87
C ASP A 145 -4.49 0.98 6.81
N GLN A 146 -3.59 0.11 7.28
CA GLN A 146 -3.96 -1.00 8.16
C GLN A 146 -4.55 -0.54 9.49
N TRP A 147 -4.07 0.57 10.03
CA TRP A 147 -4.56 1.13 11.28
C TRP A 147 -6.04 1.53 11.18
N THR A 148 -6.45 2.29 10.17
CA THR A 148 -7.86 2.68 10.03
C THR A 148 -8.74 1.57 9.43
N ASN A 149 -8.17 0.57 8.77
CA ASN A 149 -8.86 -0.67 8.39
C ASN A 149 -9.38 -1.48 9.59
N MET A 150 -8.86 -1.23 10.81
CA MET A 150 -9.45 -1.81 12.01
C MET A 150 -10.80 -1.17 12.36
N LEU A 151 -11.01 0.11 12.04
CA LEU A 151 -12.29 0.78 12.24
C LEU A 151 -13.33 0.35 11.19
N GLN A 152 -12.89 0.07 9.97
CA GLN A 152 -13.74 -0.33 8.85
C GLN A 152 -13.61 -1.84 8.57
N PRO A 153 -14.56 -2.68 9.03
CA PRO A 153 -14.42 -4.14 8.94
C PRO A 153 -14.75 -4.71 7.55
N PHE A 154 -14.25 -4.11 6.46
CA PHE A 154 -14.49 -4.61 5.09
C PHE A 154 -13.90 -6.01 4.89
N TRP A 155 -12.75 -6.28 5.51
CA TRP A 155 -12.13 -7.60 5.56
C TRP A 155 -13.00 -8.64 6.26
N ALA A 156 -13.89 -8.21 7.15
CA ALA A 156 -14.73 -9.11 7.94
C ALA A 156 -16.05 -9.46 7.25
N ILE A 157 -16.42 -8.82 6.13
CA ILE A 157 -17.70 -9.07 5.43
C ILE A 157 -17.93 -10.56 5.17
N PRO A 158 -16.95 -11.35 4.65
CA PRO A 158 -17.14 -12.79 4.45
C PRO A 158 -17.39 -13.54 5.75
N LEU A 159 -16.68 -13.18 6.83
CA LEU A 159 -16.83 -13.81 8.14
C LEU A 159 -18.18 -13.47 8.78
N LEU A 160 -18.62 -12.22 8.67
CA LEU A 160 -19.92 -11.76 9.15
C LEU A 160 -21.07 -12.44 8.38
N ALA A 161 -20.91 -12.67 7.08
CA ALA A 161 -21.88 -13.40 6.27
C ALA A 161 -22.05 -14.87 6.70
N ILE A 162 -20.97 -15.51 7.17
CA ILE A 162 -21.00 -16.90 7.67
C ILE A 162 -21.55 -16.95 9.10
N THR A 163 -21.13 -16.04 9.96
CA THR A 163 -21.46 -16.04 11.39
C THR A 163 -22.81 -15.40 11.72
N GLY A 164 -23.37 -14.60 10.80
CA GLY A 164 -24.61 -13.85 11.01
C GLY A 164 -24.46 -12.66 11.97
N VAL A 165 -23.24 -12.39 12.46
CA VAL A 165 -22.95 -11.27 13.37
C VAL A 165 -23.11 -9.95 12.62
N LYS A 166 -23.71 -8.95 13.28
CA LYS A 166 -23.83 -7.62 12.68
C LYS A 166 -22.49 -6.89 12.78
N ALA A 167 -22.09 -6.19 11.73
CA ALA A 167 -20.85 -5.41 11.71
C ALA A 167 -20.71 -4.47 12.93
N ARG A 168 -21.82 -3.84 13.34
CA ARG A 168 -21.87 -2.95 14.53
C ARG A 168 -21.41 -3.62 15.82
N GLU A 169 -21.69 -4.91 15.99
CA GLU A 169 -21.33 -5.66 17.19
C GLU A 169 -19.82 -5.92 17.25
N MET A 170 -19.14 -5.95 16.10
CA MET A 170 -17.71 -6.14 16.00
C MET A 170 -16.93 -4.81 16.04
N MET A 171 -17.49 -3.73 15.47
CA MET A 171 -16.80 -2.43 15.35
C MET A 171 -16.29 -1.88 16.69
N GLY A 172 -17.03 -2.10 17.79
CA GLY A 172 -16.59 -1.64 19.12
C GLY A 172 -15.25 -2.27 19.52
N TYR A 173 -15.11 -3.58 19.34
CA TYR A 173 -13.87 -4.30 19.65
C TYR A 173 -12.73 -3.88 18.72
N THR A 174 -12.98 -3.77 17.43
CA THR A 174 -11.92 -3.42 16.46
C THR A 174 -11.46 -1.97 16.62
N THR A 175 -12.34 -1.06 17.08
CA THR A 175 -11.96 0.31 17.46
C THR A 175 -11.05 0.33 18.69
N LEU A 176 -11.31 -0.51 19.70
CA LEU A 176 -10.40 -0.62 20.85
C LEU A 176 -9.02 -1.14 20.44
N VAL A 177 -8.98 -2.13 19.54
CA VAL A 177 -7.72 -2.63 18.97
C VAL A 177 -7.01 -1.52 18.19
N MET A 178 -7.73 -0.77 17.35
CA MET A 178 -7.18 0.38 16.61
C MET A 178 -6.47 1.39 17.53
N LEU A 179 -7.09 1.74 18.65
CA LEU A 179 -6.49 2.67 19.62
C LEU A 179 -5.28 2.06 20.32
N TYR A 180 -5.35 0.77 20.65
CA TYR A 180 -4.25 0.06 21.30
C TYR A 180 -3.01 -0.09 20.42
N VAL A 181 -3.18 -0.35 19.12
CA VAL A 181 -2.06 -0.54 18.19
C VAL A 181 -1.47 0.77 17.66
N LEU A 182 -2.16 1.90 17.84
CA LEU A 182 -1.66 3.22 17.42
C LEU A 182 -0.24 3.51 17.92
N PRO A 183 0.08 3.39 19.22
CA PRO A 183 1.46 3.59 19.69
C PRO A 183 2.43 2.55 19.14
N LEU A 184 1.98 1.31 18.86
CA LEU A 184 2.83 0.27 18.28
C LEU A 184 3.29 0.62 16.86
N TYR A 185 2.45 1.31 16.07
CA TYR A 185 2.85 1.82 14.75
C TYR A 185 3.64 3.12 14.83
N LEU A 186 3.25 4.06 15.70
CA LEU A 186 3.88 5.39 15.76
C LEU A 186 5.28 5.37 16.37
N LEU A 187 5.53 4.57 17.41
CA LEU A 187 6.84 4.58 18.08
C LEU A 187 7.98 4.17 17.13
N PRO A 188 7.90 3.07 16.36
CA PRO A 188 8.94 2.73 15.40
C PRO A 188 9.09 3.79 14.30
N LEU A 189 7.99 4.35 13.81
CA LEU A 189 8.02 5.39 12.77
C LEU A 189 8.61 6.71 13.27
N TYR A 190 8.55 6.99 14.57
CA TYR A 190 9.14 8.17 15.17
C TYR A 190 10.65 7.99 15.45
N PHE A 191 11.07 6.81 15.92
CA PHE A 191 12.47 6.56 16.29
C PHE A 191 13.35 6.06 15.15
N PHE A 192 12.77 5.34 14.19
CA PHE A 192 13.47 4.75 13.04
C PHE A 192 13.00 5.35 11.70
N GLY A 193 12.23 6.43 11.79
CA GLY A 193 11.61 7.17 10.69
C GLY A 193 12.60 7.84 9.76
#